data_AF-A0A7C0WND2-F1
#
_entry.id   AF-A0A7C0WND2-F1
#
_cell.length_a   1.000
_cell.length_b   1.000
_cell.length_c   1.000
_cell.angle_alpha   90.00
_cell.angle_beta   90.00
_cell.angle_gamma   90.00
#
_symmetry.space_group_name_H-M   'P 1'
#
loop_
_entity.id
_entity.type
_entity.pdbx_description
1 polymer ?
#
loop_
_entity_poly.entity_id
_entity_poly.type
_entity_poly.pdbx_seq_one_letter_code
_entity_poly.pdbx_strand_id
1 'polypeptide(L)'
;MRNPNYAYYKIFGTRDIPEITTIFVPSHEPTGPFGAKSLGELVINGGLPSISNAIHNAVGVRLRMPPFTPDKVLAALVKNKSQITSC
;
A
#
# COMPACT_ATOMS: atom_id res chain seq x y z
N MET A 1 -3.66 18.89 -17.92
CA MET A 1 -3.51 18.31 -16.56
C MET A 1 -4.83 18.46 -15.80
N ARG A 2 -5.31 17.42 -15.11
CA ARG A 2 -6.63 17.42 -14.43
C ARG A 2 -6.57 17.77 -12.93
N ASN A 3 -5.42 17.58 -12.28
CA ASN A 3 -5.22 17.88 -10.86
C ASN A 3 -3.76 18.34 -10.58
N PRO A 4 -3.39 19.59 -10.95
CA PRO A 4 -2.01 20.07 -10.86
C PRO A 4 -1.68 20.82 -9.57
N ASN A 5 -2.45 20.66 -8.49
CA ASN A 5 -2.21 21.38 -7.24
C ASN A 5 -2.28 20.45 -6.01
N TYR A 6 -1.63 20.88 -4.93
CA TYR A 6 -1.53 20.11 -3.69
C TYR A 6 -2.82 20.09 -2.86
N ALA A 7 -3.84 20.90 -3.19
CA ALA A 7 -5.12 20.87 -2.48
C ALA A 7 -5.91 19.60 -2.83
N TYR A 8 -5.90 19.20 -4.11
CA TYR A 8 -6.62 18.03 -4.60
C TYR A 8 -5.70 16.83 -4.85
N TYR A 9 -4.42 17.01 -5.20
CA TYR A 9 -3.46 15.90 -5.26
C TYR A 9 -2.96 15.61 -3.86
N LYS A 10 -3.55 14.61 -3.22
CA LYS A 10 -3.32 14.31 -1.81
C LYS A 10 -1.88 13.85 -1.59
N ILE A 11 -1.16 14.64 -0.79
CA ILE A 11 0.13 14.28 -0.20
C ILE A 11 -0.14 14.00 1.28
N PHE A 12 0.37 12.89 1.78
CA PHE A 12 0.20 12.48 3.16
C PHE A 12 0.94 13.44 4.10
N GLY A 13 0.26 13.88 5.16
CA GLY A 13 0.85 14.64 6.25
C GLY A 13 1.25 13.74 7.41
N THR A 14 1.77 14.33 8.48
CA THR A 14 2.25 13.59 9.67
C THR A 14 1.18 12.72 10.32
N ARG A 15 -0.10 13.11 10.26
CA ARG A 15 -1.22 12.37 10.85
C ARG A 15 -1.67 11.15 10.04
N ASP A 16 -1.26 11.05 8.78
CA ASP A 16 -1.63 9.94 7.90
C ASP A 16 -0.64 8.78 8.00
N ILE A 17 0.51 8.98 8.66
CA ILE A 17 1.59 8.00 8.76
C ILE A 17 1.25 7.03 9.90
N PRO A 18 1.15 5.71 9.63
CA PRO A 18 0.97 4.70 10.66
C PRO A 18 2.27 4.52 11.47
N GLU A 19 2.21 3.76 12.56
CA GLU A 19 3.42 3.32 13.24
C GLU A 19 4.26 2.44 12.30
N ILE A 20 5.55 2.76 12.14
CA ILE A 20 6.48 2.05 11.27
C ILE A 20 7.60 1.46 12.12
N THR A 21 7.70 0.14 12.15
CA THR A 21 8.84 -0.58 12.74
C THR A 21 9.83 -0.95 11.65
N THR A 22 11.09 -0.55 11.80
CA THR A 22 12.16 -0.87 10.85
C THR A 22 13.01 -2.01 11.37
N ILE A 23 13.29 -3.00 10.50
CA ILE A 23 14.09 -4.17 10.83
C ILE A 23 15.23 -4.26 9.82
N PHE A 24 16.47 -4.19 10.32
CA PHE A 24 17.66 -4.38 9.49
C PHE A 24 18.00 -5.86 9.40
N VAL A 25 17.98 -6.39 8.19
CA VAL A 25 18.40 -7.76 7.91
C VAL A 25 19.89 -7.74 7.56
N PRO A 26 20.76 -8.43 8.32
CA PRO A 26 22.19 -8.45 8.03
C PRO A 26 22.43 -9.17 6.70
N SER A 27 23.09 -8.50 5.77
CA SER A 27 23.56 -9.09 4.53
C SER A 27 24.81 -8.37 4.04
N HIS A 28 25.65 -9.06 3.28
CA HIS A 28 26.89 -8.53 2.74
C HIS A 28 26.82 -8.51 1.21
N GLU A 29 27.29 -7.43 0.59
CA GLU A 29 27.44 -7.30 -0.86
C GLU A 29 28.92 -7.24 -1.23
N PRO A 30 29.48 -8.27 -1.86
CA PRO A 30 30.91 -8.30 -2.21
C PRO A 30 31.34 -7.14 -3.11
N THR A 31 30.43 -6.60 -3.93
CA THR A 31 30.70 -5.49 -4.85
C THR A 31 30.51 -4.11 -4.22
N GLY A 32 29.88 -4.03 -3.04
CA GLY A 32 29.52 -2.80 -2.37
C GLY A 32 30.64 -2.27 -1.47
N PRO A 33 30.79 -0.94 -1.33
CA PRO A 33 31.76 -0.38 -0.39
C PRO A 33 31.38 -0.83 1.02
N PHE A 34 32.36 -1.40 1.74
CA PHE A 34 32.16 -1.96 3.08
C PHE A 34 31.05 -3.03 3.17
N GLY A 35 30.67 -3.66 2.05
CA GLY A 35 29.60 -4.66 2.02
C GLY A 35 28.18 -4.10 1.89
N ALA A 36 28.02 -2.80 1.64
CA ALA A 36 26.73 -2.12 1.63
C ALA A 36 25.88 -2.44 0.39
N LYS A 37 24.55 -2.38 0.56
CA LYS A 37 23.54 -2.53 -0.51
C LYS A 37 22.65 -1.30 -0.61
N SER A 38 22.12 -1.05 -1.80
CA SER A 38 21.12 0.00 -2.01
C SER A 38 19.78 -0.39 -1.37
N LEU A 39 19.14 0.56 -0.67
CA LEU A 39 17.84 0.38 -0.02
C LEU A 39 16.80 1.46 -0.38
N GLY A 40 17.18 2.49 -1.15
CA GLY A 40 16.32 3.67 -1.38
C GLY A 40 14.99 3.35 -2.05
N GLU A 41 15.00 2.53 -3.09
CA GLU A 41 13.79 2.14 -3.84
C GLU A 41 13.19 0.82 -3.37
N LEU A 42 13.98 -0.03 -2.73
CA LEU A 42 13.52 -1.36 -2.32
C LEU A 42 12.36 -1.26 -1.32
N VAL A 43 12.46 -0.29 -0.40
CA VAL A 43 11.50 -0.13 0.72
C VAL A 43 10.11 0.32 0.27
N ILE A 44 9.98 1.03 -0.87
CA ILE A 44 8.67 1.54 -1.31
C ILE A 44 7.82 0.45 -1.99
N ASN A 45 8.46 -0.56 -2.60
CA ASN A 45 7.79 -1.59 -3.38
C ASN A 45 6.86 -2.50 -2.55
N GLY A 46 7.22 -2.74 -1.28
CA GLY A 46 6.46 -3.63 -0.40
C GLY A 46 5.15 -3.04 0.14
N GLY A 47 5.05 -1.70 0.24
CA GLY A 47 3.92 -1.04 0.89
C GLY A 47 2.59 -1.21 0.14
N LEU A 48 2.60 -1.11 -1.18
CA LEU A 48 1.39 -1.25 -1.98
C LEU A 48 0.74 -2.66 -1.86
N PRO A 49 1.47 -3.77 -2.11
CA PRO A 49 0.90 -5.11 -1.96
C PRO A 49 0.57 -5.47 -0.51
N SER A 50 1.32 -4.98 0.48
CA SER A 50 1.01 -5.24 1.90
C SER A 50 -0.33 -4.62 2.30
N ILE A 51 -0.61 -3.37 1.89
CA ILE A 51 -1.90 -2.71 2.12
C ILE A 51 -3.04 -3.47 1.41
N SER A 52 -2.85 -3.89 0.15
CA SER A 52 -3.86 -4.69 -0.58
C SER A 52 -4.19 -6.01 0.14
N ASN A 53 -3.18 -6.70 0.66
CA ASN A 53 -3.36 -7.92 1.44
C ASN A 53 -4.05 -7.64 2.77
N ALA A 54 -3.70 -6.55 3.46
CA ALA A 54 -4.34 -6.15 4.71
C ALA A 54 -5.83 -5.85 4.52
N ILE A 55 -6.21 -5.14 3.46
CA ILE A 55 -7.63 -4.90 3.12
C ILE A 55 -8.36 -6.23 2.89
N HIS A 56 -7.77 -7.14 2.13
CA HIS A 56 -8.38 -8.46 1.87
C HIS A 56 -8.56 -9.26 3.16
N ASN A 57 -7.55 -9.27 4.04
CA ASN A 57 -7.62 -9.93 5.33
C ASN A 57 -8.70 -9.30 6.25
N ALA A 58 -8.88 -7.98 6.21
CA ALA A 58 -9.81 -7.27 7.08
C ALA A 58 -11.28 -7.44 6.67
N VAL A 59 -11.60 -7.44 5.37
CA VAL A 59 -13.00 -7.39 4.90
C VAL A 59 -13.34 -8.39 3.80
N GLY A 60 -12.41 -9.29 3.44
CA GLY A 60 -12.61 -10.34 2.45
C GLY A 60 -12.59 -9.89 0.98
N VAL A 61 -12.48 -8.59 0.69
CA VAL A 61 -12.48 -8.07 -0.69
C VAL A 61 -11.07 -7.99 -1.26
N ARG A 62 -10.88 -8.39 -2.52
CA ARG A 62 -9.56 -8.35 -3.17
C ARG A 62 -9.44 -7.18 -4.14
N LEU A 63 -8.74 -6.12 -3.73
CA LEU A 63 -8.43 -4.97 -4.59
C LEU A 63 -7.06 -5.13 -5.25
N ARG A 64 -7.01 -5.22 -6.59
CA ARG A 64 -5.76 -5.38 -7.35
C ARG A 64 -5.26 -4.10 -8.02
N MET A 65 -6.06 -3.05 -8.04
CA MET A 65 -5.77 -1.81 -8.77
C MET A 65 -5.75 -0.61 -7.80
N PRO A 66 -4.57 -0.07 -7.45
CA PRO A 66 -4.49 1.18 -6.71
C PRO A 66 -4.96 2.38 -7.54
N PRO A 67 -5.18 3.56 -6.91
CA PRO A 67 -5.21 3.78 -5.47
C PRO A 67 -6.45 3.11 -4.82
N PHE A 68 -6.32 2.67 -3.57
CA PHE A 68 -7.41 2.04 -2.79
C PHE A 68 -8.23 3.10 -2.06
N THR A 69 -8.94 3.93 -2.82
CA THR A 69 -9.75 5.02 -2.27
C THR A 69 -11.02 4.49 -1.59
N PRO A 70 -11.58 5.23 -0.60
CA PRO A 70 -12.77 4.78 0.13
C PRO A 70 -13.96 4.40 -0.75
N ASP A 71 -14.17 5.12 -1.86
CA ASP A 71 -15.23 4.83 -2.84
C ASP A 71 -15.05 3.46 -3.51
N LYS A 72 -13.81 3.10 -3.90
CA LYS A 72 -13.51 1.79 -4.48
C LYS A 72 -13.65 0.66 -3.46
N VAL A 73 -13.23 0.91 -2.23
CA VAL A 73 -13.38 -0.06 -1.13
C VAL A 73 -14.87 -0.29 -0.86
N LEU A 74 -15.66 0.78 -0.75
CA LEU A 74 -17.11 0.71 -0.54
C LEU A 74 -17.82 -0.02 -1.69
N ALA A 75 -17.49 0.31 -2.94
CA ALA A 75 -18.05 -0.38 -4.10
C ALA A 75 -17.75 -1.88 -4.10
N ALA A 76 -16.52 -2.27 -3.73
CA ALA A 76 -16.13 -3.66 -3.61
C ALA A 76 -16.89 -4.38 -2.48
N LEU A 77 -17.13 -3.72 -1.34
CA LEU A 77 -17.91 -4.26 -0.23
C LEU A 77 -19.38 -4.49 -0.62
N VAL A 78 -20.01 -3.54 -1.31
CA VAL A 78 -21.39 -3.66 -1.79
C VAL A 78 -21.51 -4.83 -2.77
N LYS A 79 -20.60 -4.94 -3.72
CA LYS A 79 -20.57 -6.05 -4.69
C LYS A 79 -20.43 -7.40 -3.98
N ASN A 80 -19.55 -7.50 -2.98
CA ASN A 80 -19.37 -8.73 -2.22
C ASN A 80 -20.66 -9.14 -1.47
N LYS A 81 -21.36 -8.19 -0.84
CA LYS A 81 -22.66 -8.46 -0.19
C LYS A 81 -23.72 -8.97 -1.16
N SER A 82 -23.84 -8.37 -2.34
CA SER A 82 -24.83 -8.82 -3.34
C SER A 82 -24.60 -10.26 -3.80
N GLN A 83 -23.35 -10.72 -3.83
CA GLN A 83 -23.02 -12.12 -4.18
C GLN A 83 -23.41 -13.10 -3.08
N ILE A 84 -23.38 -12.68 -1.81
CA ILE A 84 -23.80 -13.51 -0.67
C ILE A 84 -25.32 -13.66 -0.63
N THR A 85 -26.08 -12.61 -0.95
CA THR A 85 -27.56 -12.63 -0.89
C THR A 85 -28.21 -13.34 -2.09
N SER A 86 -27.47 -13.60 -3.17
CA SER A 86 -27.97 -14.32 -4.35
C SER A 86 -27.82 -15.85 -4.27
N CYS A 87 -27.26 -16.37 -3.18
CA CYS A 87 -27.20 -17.81 -2.86
C CYS A 87 -28.27 -18.15 -1.83
#